data_AF-A0A5J4KB27-F1
#
_entry.id   AF-A0A5J4KB27-F1
#
_cell.length_a   1.000
_cell.length_b   1.000
_cell.length_c   1.000
_cell.angle_alpha   90.00
_cell.angle_beta   90.00
_cell.angle_gamma   90.00
#
_symmetry.space_group_name_H-M   'P 1'
#
loop_
_entity.id
_entity.type
_entity.pdbx_description
1 polymer ?
#
loop_
_entity_poly.entity_id
_entity_poly.type
_entity_poly.pdbx_seq_one_letter_code
_entity_poly.pdbx_strand_id
1 'polypeptide(L)'
;MTSPPYINVFNYHQNNRSIMERLGWNLLTIAQSEIGANRKHRQNRFLTVIQYALDMLAALREMRRLLVEDGHLIIVIGRESTIRGVRLGNSRLITALALGGAGLELASVEERKFLNKFGEVIYEDVLHLTPTSLPPAFNDEFARSLALCLLRDSFQQNYADAPTNQEILEAISKARCVDPSPLFNPEHAIGGFL
;
A
#
# COMPACT_ATOMS: atom_id res chain seq x y z
N MET A 1 12.89 -0.83 -11.32
CA MET A 1 11.54 -1.30 -11.69
C MET A 1 11.02 -2.22 -10.61
N THR A 2 9.77 -2.07 -10.17
CA THR A 2 9.15 -2.92 -9.14
C THR A 2 7.62 -2.99 -9.31
N SER A 3 7.00 -3.98 -8.68
CA SER A 3 5.54 -4.06 -8.47
C SER A 3 5.29 -4.17 -6.96
N PRO A 4 4.99 -3.05 -6.26
CA PRO A 4 4.84 -3.05 -4.82
C PRO A 4 3.59 -3.86 -4.40
N PRO A 5 3.48 -4.24 -3.11
CA PRO A 5 2.27 -4.86 -2.60
C PRO A 5 1.05 -3.97 -2.83
N TYR A 6 -0.10 -4.58 -3.13
CA TYR A 6 -1.36 -3.87 -3.35
C TYR A 6 -2.22 -3.93 -2.07
N ILE A 7 -2.99 -2.87 -1.82
CA ILE A 7 -3.87 -2.79 -0.65
C ILE A 7 -4.81 -4.00 -0.64
N ASN A 8 -4.80 -4.76 0.45
CA ASN A 8 -5.79 -5.81 0.69
C ASN A 8 -5.80 -6.97 -0.34
N VAL A 9 -4.77 -7.13 -1.19
CA VAL A 9 -4.77 -8.16 -2.26
C VAL A 9 -4.10 -9.47 -1.85
N PHE A 10 -2.97 -9.41 -1.13
CA PHE A 10 -2.16 -10.60 -0.85
C PHE A 10 -1.48 -10.50 0.52
N ASN A 11 -1.50 -11.59 1.30
CA ASN A 11 -0.74 -11.69 2.55
C ASN A 11 0.43 -12.66 2.33
N TYR A 12 1.62 -12.14 2.04
CA TYR A 12 2.80 -12.93 1.74
C TYR A 12 3.12 -13.95 2.83
N HIS A 13 2.98 -13.58 4.11
CA HIS A 13 3.21 -14.50 5.23
C HIS A 13 2.24 -15.70 5.27
N GLN A 14 1.01 -15.54 4.75
CA GLN A 14 0.01 -16.62 4.75
C GLN A 14 0.18 -17.52 3.55
N ASN A 15 0.37 -16.92 2.39
CA ASN A 15 0.49 -17.66 1.13
C ASN A 15 1.76 -18.51 1.09
N ASN A 16 2.83 -18.09 1.79
CA ASN A 16 4.09 -18.83 1.90
C ASN A 16 4.30 -19.49 3.27
N ARG A 17 3.24 -19.61 4.09
CA ARG A 17 3.31 -20.05 5.48
C ARG A 17 4.14 -21.33 5.67
N SER A 18 3.87 -22.36 4.89
CA SER A 18 4.55 -23.66 5.02
C SER A 18 6.05 -23.58 4.75
N ILE A 19 6.48 -22.74 3.81
CA ILE A 19 7.88 -22.53 3.48
C ILE A 19 8.54 -21.71 4.59
N MET A 20 7.90 -20.63 5.02
CA MET A 20 8.42 -19.74 6.06
C MET A 20 8.57 -20.47 7.41
N GLU A 21 7.58 -21.29 7.81
CA GLU A 21 7.69 -22.13 9.03
C GLU A 21 8.84 -23.13 8.92
N ARG A 22 9.05 -23.76 7.76
CA ARG A 22 10.19 -24.67 7.54
C ARG A 22 11.55 -23.97 7.60
N LEU A 23 11.59 -22.68 7.30
CA LEU A 23 12.79 -21.84 7.44
C LEU A 23 12.97 -21.30 8.88
N GLY A 24 12.14 -21.73 9.85
CA GLY A 24 12.21 -21.32 11.24
C GLY A 24 11.69 -19.91 11.52
N TRP A 25 10.95 -19.33 10.56
CA TRP A 25 10.52 -17.94 10.65
C TRP A 25 9.36 -17.76 11.63
N ASN A 26 9.45 -16.72 12.46
CA ASN A 26 8.36 -16.26 13.31
C ASN A 26 7.34 -15.46 12.48
N LEU A 27 6.27 -16.13 12.06
CA LEU A 27 5.23 -15.53 11.23
C LEU A 27 4.51 -14.35 11.89
N LEU A 28 4.41 -14.34 13.23
CA LEU A 28 3.72 -13.26 13.94
C LEU A 28 4.50 -11.95 13.80
N THR A 29 5.82 -12.02 13.96
CA THR A 29 6.71 -10.88 13.74
C THR A 29 6.62 -10.39 12.29
N ILE A 30 6.71 -11.30 11.33
CA ILE A 30 6.73 -10.93 9.89
C ILE A 30 5.40 -10.32 9.45
N ALA A 31 4.28 -10.87 9.91
CA ALA A 31 2.95 -10.36 9.57
C ALA A 31 2.76 -8.91 10.01
N GLN A 32 3.41 -8.48 11.10
CA GLN A 32 3.33 -7.11 11.61
C GLN A 32 4.15 -6.11 10.80
N SER A 33 5.24 -6.52 10.16
CA SER A 33 6.06 -5.63 9.32
C SER A 33 5.62 -5.57 7.85
N GLU A 34 4.71 -6.46 7.42
CA GLU A 34 4.32 -6.58 6.00
C GLU A 34 3.45 -5.40 5.51
N ILE A 35 3.89 -4.68 4.46
CA ILE A 35 3.13 -3.57 3.88
C ILE A 35 1.82 -4.10 3.25
N GLY A 36 0.71 -3.43 3.54
CA GLY A 36 -0.59 -3.72 2.93
C GLY A 36 -1.30 -4.98 3.44
N ALA A 37 -0.76 -5.65 4.48
CA ALA A 37 -1.30 -6.90 5.00
C ALA A 37 -2.70 -6.75 5.63
N ASN A 38 -3.62 -7.58 5.19
CA ASN A 38 -5.07 -7.49 5.44
C ASN A 38 -5.47 -7.89 6.87
N ARG A 39 -4.54 -8.51 7.62
CA ARG A 39 -4.79 -9.02 8.98
C ARG A 39 -4.32 -8.08 10.09
N LYS A 40 -3.54 -7.04 9.79
CA LYS A 40 -3.10 -6.05 10.79
C LYS A 40 -4.27 -5.31 11.42
N HIS A 41 -5.26 -4.96 10.61
CA HIS A 41 -6.48 -4.30 11.06
C HIS A 41 -7.72 -5.18 10.83
N ARG A 42 -7.72 -6.40 11.39
CA ARG A 42 -8.82 -7.36 11.20
C ARG A 42 -10.19 -6.82 11.64
N GLN A 43 -10.22 -5.98 12.68
CA GLN A 43 -11.46 -5.36 13.19
C GLN A 43 -12.03 -4.32 12.21
N ASN A 44 -11.16 -3.55 11.54
CA ASN A 44 -11.56 -2.54 10.56
C ASN A 44 -10.49 -2.45 9.46
N ARG A 45 -10.73 -3.12 8.33
CA ARG A 45 -9.75 -3.22 7.24
C ARG A 45 -9.47 -1.89 6.54
N PHE A 46 -10.32 -0.88 6.68
CA PHE A 46 -10.09 0.44 6.08
C PHE A 46 -8.93 1.18 6.74
N LEU A 47 -8.56 0.84 7.98
CA LEU A 47 -7.33 1.34 8.62
C LEU A 47 -6.06 0.94 7.83
N THR A 48 -6.08 -0.20 7.12
CA THR A 48 -4.98 -0.63 6.25
C THR A 48 -4.73 0.37 5.11
N VAL A 49 -5.73 1.13 4.65
CA VAL A 49 -5.52 2.16 3.61
C VAL A 49 -4.62 3.28 4.12
N ILE A 50 -4.80 3.66 5.38
CA ILE A 50 -4.04 4.74 6.03
C ILE A 50 -2.61 4.27 6.30
N GLN A 51 -2.44 3.07 6.89
CA GLN A 51 -1.12 2.50 7.11
C GLN A 51 -0.37 2.28 5.79
N TYR A 52 -1.05 1.78 4.76
CA TYR A 52 -0.45 1.59 3.44
C TYR A 52 0.06 2.90 2.83
N ALA A 53 -0.68 4.01 2.96
CA ALA A 53 -0.21 5.30 2.46
C ALA A 53 1.06 5.78 3.17
N LEU A 54 1.15 5.58 4.49
CA LEU A 54 2.36 5.89 5.28
C LEU A 54 3.55 5.05 4.82
N ASP A 55 3.36 3.73 4.76
CA ASP A 55 4.40 2.77 4.37
C ASP A 55 4.90 3.04 2.94
N MET A 56 3.98 3.29 2.01
CA MET A 56 4.32 3.55 0.62
C MET A 56 4.99 4.90 0.42
N LEU A 57 4.64 5.93 1.20
CA LEU A 57 5.39 7.19 1.16
C LEU A 57 6.84 6.98 1.58
N ALA A 58 7.06 6.25 2.68
CA ALA A 58 8.41 5.93 3.14
C ALA A 58 9.19 5.14 2.08
N ALA A 59 8.57 4.10 1.50
CA ALA A 59 9.20 3.31 0.44
C ALA A 59 9.52 4.14 -0.81
N LEU A 60 8.59 5.01 -1.26
CA LEU A 60 8.80 5.89 -2.42
C LEU A 60 9.94 6.88 -2.18
N ARG A 61 10.07 7.42 -0.97
CA ARG A 61 11.17 8.31 -0.62
C ARG A 61 12.51 7.62 -0.60
N GLU A 62 12.55 6.41 -0.08
CA GLU A 62 13.78 5.63 -0.07
C GLU A 62 14.18 5.21 -1.50
N MET A 63 13.21 4.79 -2.32
CA MET A 63 13.44 4.55 -3.75
C MET A 63 14.00 5.78 -4.44
N ARG A 64 13.41 6.96 -4.21
CA ARG A 64 13.92 8.22 -4.77
C ARG A 64 15.33 8.55 -4.30
N ARG A 65 15.63 8.39 -3.01
CA ARG A 65 16.95 8.67 -2.43
C ARG A 65 18.06 7.85 -3.09
N LEU A 66 17.72 6.65 -3.57
CA LEU A 66 18.62 5.73 -4.24
C LEU A 66 18.71 5.95 -5.76
N LEU A 67 17.82 6.75 -6.36
CA LEU A 67 17.90 7.09 -7.78
C LEU A 67 19.08 8.03 -8.04
N VAL A 68 19.79 7.76 -9.13
CA VAL A 68 20.73 8.72 -9.71
C VAL A 68 19.96 9.86 -10.39
N GLU A 69 20.65 10.95 -10.76
CA GLU A 69 20.05 12.19 -11.29
C GLU A 69 19.11 11.96 -12.49
N ASP A 70 19.51 11.10 -13.44
CA ASP A 70 18.68 10.69 -14.60
C ASP A 70 18.04 9.31 -14.41
N GLY A 71 17.88 8.88 -13.15
CA GLY A 71 17.34 7.58 -12.80
C GLY A 71 15.84 7.49 -13.06
N HIS A 72 15.38 6.34 -13.55
CA HIS A 72 13.95 6.07 -13.75
C HIS A 72 13.43 5.08 -12.71
N LEU A 73 12.34 5.46 -12.04
CA LEU A 73 11.54 4.56 -11.21
C LEU A 73 10.29 4.13 -11.98
N ILE A 74 10.25 2.84 -12.34
CA ILE A 74 9.08 2.23 -12.96
C ILE A 74 8.33 1.42 -11.91
N ILE A 75 7.06 1.76 -11.68
CA ILE A 75 6.15 1.06 -10.76
C ILE A 75 4.99 0.47 -11.55
N VAL A 76 4.83 -0.85 -11.48
CA VAL A 76 3.65 -1.55 -12.01
C VAL A 76 2.68 -1.78 -10.85
N ILE A 77 1.46 -1.26 -10.96
CA ILE A 77 0.47 -1.33 -9.89
C ILE A 77 -0.92 -1.65 -10.42
N GLY A 78 -1.61 -2.59 -9.78
CA GLY A 78 -3.03 -2.84 -10.01
C GLY A 78 -3.83 -1.56 -9.84
N ARG A 79 -4.60 -1.19 -10.87
CA ARG A 79 -5.30 0.11 -10.94
C ARG A 79 -6.16 0.34 -9.69
N GLU A 80 -6.83 -0.72 -9.26
CA GLU A 80 -7.68 -0.72 -8.09
C GLU A 80 -7.51 -1.99 -7.25
N SER A 81 -7.89 -1.88 -5.98
CA SER A 81 -8.12 -3.00 -5.08
C SER A 81 -9.51 -2.87 -4.46
N THR A 82 -9.92 -3.90 -3.71
CA THR A 82 -11.22 -3.91 -3.05
C THR A 82 -11.06 -4.25 -1.58
N ILE A 83 -11.67 -3.46 -0.69
CA ILE A 83 -11.85 -3.78 0.73
C ILE A 83 -13.33 -3.96 1.00
N ARG A 84 -13.75 -5.16 1.42
CA ARG A 84 -15.16 -5.44 1.77
C ARG A 84 -16.17 -5.05 0.67
N GLY A 85 -15.79 -5.16 -0.60
CA GLY A 85 -16.62 -4.77 -1.75
C GLY A 85 -16.45 -3.30 -2.19
N VAL A 86 -15.77 -2.47 -1.42
CA VAL A 86 -15.50 -1.06 -1.74
C VAL A 86 -14.21 -0.95 -2.56
N ARG A 87 -14.30 -0.32 -3.74
CA ARG A 87 -13.17 -0.12 -4.67
C ARG A 87 -12.28 1.03 -4.19
N LEU A 88 -10.97 0.84 -4.33
CA LEU A 88 -9.92 1.79 -3.94
C LEU A 88 -8.91 1.94 -5.07
N GLY A 89 -8.67 3.16 -5.53
CA GLY A 89 -7.72 3.45 -6.60
C GLY A 89 -6.27 3.44 -6.12
N ASN A 90 -5.59 2.30 -6.21
CA ASN A 90 -4.19 2.17 -5.79
C ASN A 90 -3.27 3.04 -6.65
N SER A 91 -3.44 3.00 -7.97
CA SER A 91 -2.61 3.76 -8.91
C SER A 91 -2.71 5.27 -8.66
N ARG A 92 -3.94 5.77 -8.42
CA ARG A 92 -4.19 7.17 -8.03
C ARG A 92 -3.51 7.53 -6.72
N LEU A 93 -3.60 6.68 -5.70
CA LEU A 93 -2.94 6.92 -4.41
C LEU A 93 -1.42 6.97 -4.53
N ILE A 94 -0.81 5.96 -5.19
CA ILE A 94 0.65 5.89 -5.35
C ILE A 94 1.18 7.05 -6.18
N THR A 95 0.48 7.43 -7.24
CA THR A 95 0.83 8.61 -8.05
C THR A 95 0.80 9.88 -7.19
N ALA A 96 -0.26 10.09 -6.39
CA ALA A 96 -0.35 11.26 -5.53
C ALA A 96 0.75 11.30 -4.45
N LEU A 97 1.08 10.15 -3.85
CA LEU A 97 2.18 10.03 -2.88
C LEU A 97 3.53 10.33 -3.53
N ALA A 98 3.78 9.80 -4.73
CA ALA A 98 5.01 10.00 -5.48
C ALA A 98 5.22 11.49 -5.80
N LEU A 99 4.18 12.13 -6.35
CA LEU A 99 4.23 13.52 -6.78
C LEU A 99 4.33 14.51 -5.61
N GLY A 100 3.46 14.37 -4.61
CA GLY A 100 3.35 15.38 -3.56
C GLY A 100 4.19 15.12 -2.31
N GLY A 101 4.63 13.88 -2.07
CA GLY A 101 5.32 13.51 -0.83
C GLY A 101 6.70 12.90 -1.04
N ALA A 102 6.89 12.16 -2.13
CA ALA A 102 8.17 11.54 -2.42
C ALA A 102 9.13 12.51 -3.10
N GLY A 103 8.62 13.46 -3.90
CA GLY A 103 9.46 14.32 -4.75
C GLY A 103 9.80 13.65 -6.07
N LEU A 104 8.89 12.86 -6.60
CA LEU A 104 8.99 12.30 -7.95
C LEU A 104 8.10 13.12 -8.88
N GLU A 105 8.36 13.06 -10.16
CA GLU A 105 7.47 13.57 -11.21
C GLU A 105 7.02 12.42 -12.12
N LEU A 106 5.87 12.59 -12.76
CA LEU A 106 5.27 11.57 -13.63
C LEU A 106 5.63 11.89 -15.08
N ALA A 107 6.51 11.06 -15.65
CA ALA A 107 6.92 11.19 -17.05
C ALA A 107 5.86 10.61 -18.00
N SER A 108 5.33 9.42 -17.68
CA SER A 108 4.26 8.78 -18.45
C SER A 108 3.51 7.73 -17.62
N VAL A 109 2.34 7.35 -18.11
CA VAL A 109 1.56 6.21 -17.63
C VAL A 109 1.22 5.33 -18.81
N GLU A 110 1.52 4.04 -18.72
CA GLU A 110 1.08 3.03 -19.68
C GLU A 110 0.07 2.08 -19.03
N GLU A 111 -0.80 1.48 -19.82
CA GLU A 111 -1.74 0.45 -19.34
C GLU A 111 -1.22 -0.94 -19.70
N ARG A 112 -1.26 -1.84 -18.72
CA ARG A 112 -1.13 -3.28 -18.91
C ARG A 112 -2.43 -3.97 -18.55
N LYS A 113 -2.84 -4.96 -19.34
CA LYS A 113 -3.97 -5.84 -19.01
C LYS A 113 -3.71 -7.30 -19.33
N PHE A 114 -4.26 -8.20 -18.51
CA PHE A 114 -4.14 -9.64 -18.70
C PHE A 114 -5.34 -10.37 -18.09
N LEU A 115 -5.63 -11.59 -18.57
CA LEU A 115 -6.62 -12.45 -17.95
C LEU A 115 -6.01 -13.20 -16.77
N ASN A 116 -6.64 -13.13 -15.60
CA ASN A 116 -6.26 -13.97 -14.47
C ASN A 116 -6.78 -15.41 -14.64
N LYS A 117 -6.40 -16.29 -13.72
CA LYS A 117 -6.82 -17.70 -13.71
C LYS A 117 -8.34 -17.92 -13.56
N PHE A 118 -9.09 -16.88 -13.19
CA PHE A 118 -10.54 -16.88 -13.02
C PHE A 118 -11.27 -16.29 -14.23
N GLY A 119 -10.55 -15.90 -15.29
CA GLY A 119 -11.12 -15.30 -16.50
C GLY A 119 -11.44 -13.81 -16.37
N GLU A 120 -11.03 -13.15 -15.28
CA GLU A 120 -11.22 -11.71 -15.09
C GLU A 120 -10.06 -10.94 -15.74
N VAL A 121 -10.39 -9.84 -16.44
CA VAL A 121 -9.38 -8.93 -16.98
C VAL A 121 -8.86 -8.05 -15.85
N ILE A 122 -7.58 -8.21 -15.53
CA ILE A 122 -6.86 -7.37 -14.57
C ILE A 122 -6.23 -6.21 -15.32
N TYR A 123 -6.40 -5.00 -14.78
CA TYR A 123 -5.82 -3.76 -15.27
C TYR A 123 -4.77 -3.26 -14.31
N GLU A 124 -3.59 -2.95 -14.84
CA GLU A 124 -2.48 -2.35 -14.11
C GLU A 124 -2.02 -1.09 -14.83
N ASP A 125 -1.57 -0.11 -14.06
CA ASP A 125 -0.89 1.07 -14.58
C ASP A 125 0.62 0.88 -14.39
N VAL A 126 1.38 1.19 -15.43
CA VAL A 126 2.84 1.26 -15.42
C VAL A 126 3.22 2.72 -15.32
N LEU A 127 3.62 3.14 -14.12
CA LEU A 127 4.00 4.51 -13.82
C LEU A 127 5.49 4.69 -14.11
N HIS A 128 5.83 5.64 -14.98
CA HIS A 128 7.20 6.07 -15.22
C HIS A 128 7.46 7.35 -14.44
N LEU A 129 8.33 7.26 -13.44
CA LEU A 129 8.64 8.33 -12.51
C LEU A 129 10.11 8.73 -12.61
N THR A 130 10.38 10.02 -12.54
CA THR A 130 11.74 10.60 -12.48
C THR A 130 11.91 11.43 -11.20
N PRO A 131 13.14 11.60 -10.71
CA PRO A 131 13.39 12.42 -9.55
C PRO A 131 13.19 13.91 -9.86
N THR A 132 12.46 14.65 -9.01
CA THR A 132 12.55 16.11 -9.04
C THR A 132 13.91 16.58 -8.52
N SER A 133 14.29 17.83 -8.76
CA SER A 133 15.57 18.38 -8.24
C SER A 133 15.61 18.48 -6.72
N LEU A 134 14.46 18.73 -6.07
CA LEU A 134 14.36 18.87 -4.62
C LEU A 134 13.13 18.13 -4.08
N PRO A 135 13.28 17.15 -3.17
CA PRO A 135 12.13 16.53 -2.53
C PRO A 135 11.48 17.47 -1.51
N PRO A 136 10.16 17.39 -1.32
CA PRO A 136 9.52 18.02 -0.17
C PRO A 136 10.05 17.38 1.14
N ALA A 137 9.83 18.06 2.27
CA ALA A 137 10.11 17.47 3.57
C ALA A 137 9.26 16.20 3.78
N PHE A 138 9.82 15.21 4.47
CA PHE A 138 9.06 14.01 4.85
C PHE A 138 7.90 14.43 5.76
N ASN A 139 6.67 14.03 5.42
CA ASN A 139 5.48 14.40 6.18
C ASN A 139 4.43 13.28 6.15
N ASP A 140 4.29 12.55 7.26
CA ASP A 140 3.27 11.51 7.41
C ASP A 140 1.85 12.06 7.30
N GLU A 141 1.60 13.31 7.71
CA GLU A 141 0.28 13.92 7.62
C GLU A 141 -0.15 14.08 6.15
N PHE A 142 0.80 14.27 5.22
CA PHE A 142 0.50 14.28 3.79
C PHE A 142 -0.03 12.93 3.33
N ALA A 143 0.65 11.82 3.68
CA ALA A 143 0.17 10.48 3.36
C ALA A 143 -1.19 10.16 3.99
N ARG A 144 -1.39 10.54 5.26
CA ARG A 144 -2.69 10.40 5.94
C ARG A 144 -3.78 11.18 5.20
N SER A 145 -3.50 12.42 4.78
CA SER A 145 -4.47 13.26 4.08
C SER A 145 -4.93 12.64 2.75
N LEU A 146 -4.02 12.01 2.00
CA LEU A 146 -4.35 11.30 0.76
C LEU A 146 -5.17 10.04 1.02
N ALA A 147 -4.81 9.26 2.04
CA ALA A 147 -5.61 8.10 2.46
C ALA A 147 -7.03 8.52 2.88
N LEU A 148 -7.16 9.62 3.64
CA LEU A 148 -8.44 10.18 4.03
C LEU A 148 -9.26 10.69 2.85
N CYS A 149 -8.61 11.31 1.85
CA CYS A 149 -9.27 11.69 0.60
C CYS A 149 -9.84 10.46 -0.11
N LEU A 150 -9.04 9.40 -0.25
CA LEU A 150 -9.47 8.16 -0.89
C LEU A 150 -10.65 7.51 -0.14
N LEU A 151 -10.59 7.44 1.20
CA LEU A 151 -11.67 6.90 2.02
C LEU A 151 -12.97 7.73 1.94
N ARG A 152 -12.85 9.06 1.88
CA ARG A 152 -14.01 9.96 1.71
C ARG A 152 -14.64 9.80 0.32
N ASP A 153 -13.83 9.75 -0.73
CA ASP A 153 -14.29 9.48 -2.09
C ASP A 153 -15.02 8.12 -2.15
N SER A 154 -14.44 7.08 -1.55
CA SER A 154 -15.05 5.75 -1.47
C SER A 154 -16.37 5.76 -0.67
N PHE A 155 -16.46 6.50 0.43
CA PHE A 155 -17.71 6.66 1.19
C PHE A 155 -18.80 7.31 0.33
N GLN A 156 -18.47 8.38 -0.40
CA GLN A 156 -19.42 9.09 -1.25
C GLN A 156 -19.93 8.26 -2.43
N GLN A 157 -19.10 7.34 -2.94
CA GLN A 157 -19.43 6.46 -4.06
C GLN A 157 -20.11 5.15 -3.63
N ASN A 158 -20.17 4.87 -2.33
CA ASN A 158 -20.74 3.65 -1.78
C ASN A 158 -22.26 3.79 -1.56
N TYR A 159 -22.97 2.67 -1.44
CA TYR A 159 -24.40 2.68 -1.14
C TYR A 159 -24.66 3.29 0.24
N ALA A 160 -25.67 4.16 0.36
CA ALA A 160 -25.94 4.93 1.58
C ALA A 160 -26.09 4.06 2.84
N ASP A 161 -26.75 2.90 2.73
CA ASP A 161 -27.02 2.00 3.85
C ASP A 161 -26.02 0.84 3.97
N ALA A 162 -24.89 0.90 3.25
CA ALA A 162 -23.89 -0.16 3.30
C ALA A 162 -23.27 -0.26 4.72
N PRO A 163 -23.20 -1.45 5.33
CA PRO A 163 -22.53 -1.64 6.62
C PRO A 163 -21.07 -1.16 6.65
N THR A 164 -20.41 -1.15 5.48
CA THR A 164 -19.05 -0.65 5.30
C THR A 164 -18.91 0.85 5.55
N ASN A 165 -19.99 1.64 5.46
CA ASN A 165 -19.95 3.08 5.71
C ASN A 165 -19.54 3.42 7.14
N GLN A 166 -20.05 2.66 8.12
CA GLN A 166 -19.65 2.84 9.51
C GLN A 166 -18.17 2.49 9.72
N GLU A 167 -17.69 1.42 9.09
CA GLU A 167 -16.27 1.02 9.13
C GLU A 167 -15.37 2.11 8.49
N ILE A 168 -15.77 2.70 7.36
CA ILE A 168 -15.02 3.79 6.71
C ILE A 168 -14.97 5.03 7.61
N LEU A 169 -16.11 5.46 8.17
CA LEU A 169 -16.17 6.63 9.06
C LEU A 169 -15.35 6.44 10.33
N GLU A 170 -15.36 5.23 10.89
CA GLU A 170 -14.52 4.87 12.04
C GLU A 170 -13.02 4.90 11.67
N ALA A 171 -12.64 4.42 10.47
CA ALA A 171 -11.26 4.49 10.02
C ALA A 171 -10.80 5.95 9.83
N ILE A 172 -11.68 6.80 9.29
CA ILE A 172 -11.43 8.24 9.14
C ILE A 172 -11.23 8.90 10.52
N SER A 173 -12.07 8.59 11.52
CA SER A 173 -11.96 9.20 12.85
C SER A 173 -10.71 8.73 13.61
N LYS A 174 -10.27 7.50 13.37
CA LYS A 174 -9.06 6.91 13.97
C LYS A 174 -7.78 7.18 13.19
N ALA A 175 -7.82 7.98 12.13
CA ALA A 175 -6.69 8.09 11.21
C ALA A 175 -5.38 8.56 11.85
N ARG A 176 -5.43 9.37 12.91
CA ARG A 176 -4.24 9.81 13.66
C ARG A 176 -3.65 8.75 14.59
N CYS A 177 -4.40 7.69 14.88
CA CYS A 177 -4.00 6.58 15.74
C CYS A 177 -3.39 5.41 14.97
N VAL A 178 -3.23 5.54 13.65
CA VAL A 178 -2.65 4.48 12.79
C VAL A 178 -1.17 4.75 12.60
N ASP A 179 -0.28 3.92 13.12
CA ASP A 179 1.16 4.09 12.88
C ASP A 179 1.62 3.39 11.60
N PRO A 180 2.76 3.82 11.01
CA PRO A 180 3.44 3.06 9.98
C PRO A 180 3.74 1.63 10.46
N SER A 181 3.90 0.72 9.52
CA SER A 181 4.34 -0.63 9.81
C SER A 181 5.73 -0.61 10.50
N PRO A 182 5.95 -1.41 11.55
CA PRO A 182 7.27 -1.52 12.16
C PRO A 182 8.29 -2.03 11.13
N LEU A 183 9.50 -1.47 11.18
CA LEU A 183 10.62 -2.00 10.41
C LEU A 183 10.90 -3.43 10.86
N PHE A 184 11.10 -4.31 9.89
CA PHE A 184 11.42 -5.69 10.15
C PHE A 184 12.80 -5.79 10.84
N ASN A 185 12.84 -6.42 12.02
CA ASN A 185 14.09 -6.77 12.70
C ASN A 185 14.39 -8.28 12.48
N PRO A 186 15.46 -8.64 11.73
CA PRO A 186 15.86 -10.02 11.53
C PRO A 186 16.14 -10.80 12.83
N GLU A 187 16.57 -10.13 13.91
CA GLU A 187 16.81 -10.77 15.20
C GLU A 187 15.54 -11.39 15.80
N HIS A 188 14.38 -10.79 15.51
CA HIS A 188 13.07 -11.29 15.95
C HIS A 188 12.40 -12.21 14.91
N ALA A 189 13.08 -12.47 13.80
CA ALA A 189 12.55 -13.25 12.68
C ALA A 189 12.72 -14.75 12.86
N ILE A 190 13.67 -15.18 13.69
CA ILE A 190 13.98 -16.58 13.96
C ILE A 190 13.55 -16.88 15.40
N GLY A 191 12.79 -17.95 15.60
CA GLY A 191 12.29 -18.33 16.94
C GLY A 191 10.90 -18.98 16.96
N GLY A 192 10.32 -19.24 15.78
CA GLY A 192 9.13 -20.09 15.68
C GLY A 192 9.52 -21.56 15.75
N PHE A 193 9.67 -22.09 16.97
CA PHE A 193 9.90 -23.51 17.32
C PHE A 193 11.29 -24.10 17.02
N LEU A 194 12.09 -24.27 18.08
CA LEU A 194 12.39 -25.61 18.60
C LEU A 194 11.54 -25.82 19.86
#